data_AF-A0A7J7WA25-F1
#
_entry.id   AF-A0A7J7WA25-F1
#
_cell.length_a   1.000
_cell.length_b   1.000
_cell.length_c   1.000
_cell.angle_alpha   90.00
_cell.angle_beta   90.00
_cell.angle_gamma   90.00
#
_symmetry.space_group_name_H-M   'P 1'
#
loop_
_entity.id
_entity.type
_entity.pdbx_description
1 polymer ?
#
loop_
_entity_poly.entity_id
_entity_poly.type
_entity_poly.pdbx_seq_one_letter_code
_entity_poly.pdbx_strand_id
1 'polypeptide(L)' 'MIINLTDLKGYMEEAIMKPLDHKNLDLDVPYFADIVSTTENVAVYIWENLQKFIPVGLLYKVKVYETDNNIVVYKGE' A
#
# COMPACT_ATOMS: atom_id res chain seq x y z
N MET A 1 -17.19 -14.53 7.62
CA MET A 1 -15.90 -14.07 7.06
C MET A 1 -16.10 -12.59 6.71
N ILE A 2 -15.22 -11.68 7.15
CA ILE A 2 -15.38 -10.23 6.88
C ILE A 2 -15.13 -9.94 5.39
N ILE A 3 -14.07 -10.54 4.86
CA ILE A 3 -13.70 -10.54 3.44
C ILE A 3 -13.13 -11.91 3.09
N ASN A 4 -13.29 -12.36 1.84
CA ASN A 4 -12.65 -13.58 1.36
C ASN A 4 -11.14 -13.33 1.23
N LEU A 5 -10.32 -14.25 1.75
CA LEU A 5 -8.86 -14.11 1.70
C LEU A 5 -8.32 -14.24 0.27
N THR A 6 -9.01 -14.97 -0.59
CA THR A 6 -8.65 -15.07 -2.02
C THR A 6 -8.81 -13.71 -2.70
N ASP A 7 -9.91 -13.01 -2.42
CA ASP A 7 -10.18 -11.68 -2.96
C ASP A 7 -9.17 -10.66 -2.41
N LEU A 8 -8.92 -10.70 -1.09
CA LEU A 8 -7.93 -9.84 -0.44
C LEU A 8 -6.53 -10.03 -1.03
N LYS A 9 -6.12 -11.28 -1.28
CA LYS A 9 -4.85 -11.57 -1.94
C LYS A 9 -4.81 -10.97 -3.34
N GLY A 10 -5.88 -11.09 -4.12
CA GLY A 10 -5.99 -10.45 -5.43
C GLY A 10 -5.87 -8.94 -5.36
N TYR A 11 -6.52 -8.29 -4.40
CA TYR A 11 -6.42 -6.84 -4.21
C TYR A 11 -5.02 -6.39 -3.82
N MET A 12 -4.34 -7.13 -2.93
CA MET A 12 -2.95 -6.83 -2.56
C MET A 12 -1.97 -7.03 -3.72
N GLU A 13 -2.22 -8.04 -4.57
CA GLU A 13 -1.42 -8.27 -5.77
C GLU A 13 -1.48 -7.07 -6.73
N GLU A 14 -2.69 -6.59 -7.04
CA GLU A 14 -2.88 -5.45 -7.94
C GLU A 14 -2.42 -4.11 -7.32
N ALA A 15 -2.69 -3.89 -6.03
CA ALA A 15 -2.45 -2.61 -5.37
C ALA A 15 -1.00 -2.43 -4.86
N ILE A 16 -0.29 -3.53 -4.58
CA ILE A 16 1.02 -3.52 -3.90
C ILE A 16 2.06 -4.24 -4.74
N MET A 17 1.88 -5.54 -4.99
CA MET A 17 2.96 -6.37 -5.58
C MET A 17 3.29 -5.92 -6.99
N LYS A 18 2.31 -5.81 -7.88
CA LYS A 18 2.54 -5.39 -9.27
C LYS A 18 3.20 -4.00 -9.40
N PRO A 19 2.75 -2.95 -8.68
CA PRO A 19 3.36 -1.64 -8.82
C PRO A 19 4.68 -1.46 -8.07
N LEU A 20 4.97 -2.22 -7.00
CA LEU A 20 6.11 -1.93 -6.10
C LEU A 20 7.19 -3.02 -6.06
N ASP A 21 6.84 -4.28 -6.29
CA ASP A 21 7.79 -5.38 -6.13
C ASP A 21 8.90 -5.35 -7.19
N HIS A 22 10.16 -5.47 -6.73
CA HIS A 22 11.36 -5.36 -7.58
C HIS A 22 11.40 -4.07 -8.43
N LYS A 23 10.88 -2.95 -7.91
CA LYS A 23 10.90 -1.62 -8.56
C LYS A 23 11.77 -0.62 -7.81
N ASN A 24 12.30 0.33 -8.57
CA ASN A 24 12.79 1.58 -8.00
C ASN A 24 11.59 2.54 -7.81
N LEU A 25 11.30 2.93 -6.58
CA LEU A 25 10.12 3.76 -6.28
C LEU A 25 10.14 5.08 -7.04
N ASP A 26 11.25 5.81 -7.00
CA ASP A 26 11.33 7.17 -7.57
C ASP A 26 11.38 7.18 -9.12
N LEU A 27 11.77 6.06 -9.76
CA LEU A 27 11.92 5.97 -11.21
C LEU A 27 10.80 5.20 -11.91
N ASP A 28 10.32 4.11 -11.31
CA ASP A 28 9.39 3.18 -11.94
C ASP A 28 7.93 3.40 -11.52
N VAL A 29 7.69 4.13 -10.43
CA VAL A 29 6.36 4.34 -9.87
C VAL A 29 5.99 5.81 -10.02
N PRO A 30 5.11 6.18 -10.98
CA PRO A 30 4.82 7.57 -11.29
C PRO A 30 4.38 8.44 -10.11
N TYR A 31 3.78 7.84 -9.08
CA TYR A 31 3.38 8.54 -7.86
C TYR A 31 4.56 9.19 -7.13
N PHE A 32 5.74 8.56 -7.13
CA PHE A 32 6.93 9.06 -6.42
C PHE A 32 7.82 9.95 -7.29
N ALA A 33 7.38 10.33 -8.50
CA ALA A 33 8.14 11.26 -9.33
C ALA A 33 8.27 12.65 -8.68
N ASP A 34 7.22 13.10 -8.00
CA ASP A 34 7.15 14.40 -7.32
C ASP A 34 6.98 14.27 -5.79
N ILE A 35 6.94 13.03 -5.27
CA ILE A 35 6.71 12.73 -3.85
C ILE A 35 7.87 11.90 -3.32
N VAL A 36 8.48 12.34 -2.22
CA VAL A 36 9.60 11.61 -1.58
C VAL A 36 9.13 10.22 -1.14
N SER A 37 9.87 9.17 -1.51
CA SER A 37 9.57 7.76 -1.23
C SER A 37 9.84 7.31 0.22
N THR A 38 9.47 8.13 1.22
CA THR A 38 9.58 7.74 2.63
C THR A 38 8.60 6.61 2.96
N THR A 39 8.86 5.85 4.04
CA THR A 39 7.96 4.77 4.48
C THR A 39 6.54 5.26 4.77
N GLU A 40 6.39 6.50 5.24
CA GLU A 40 5.09 7.15 5.44
C GLU A 40 4.34 7.34 4.13
N ASN A 41 4.98 7.91 3.12
CA ASN A 41 4.36 8.12 1.80
C ASN A 41 4.08 6.80 1.09
N VAL A 42 4.90 5.77 1.30
CA VAL A 42 4.60 4.40 0.83
C VAL A 42 3.35 3.84 1.52
N ALA A 43 3.18 4.05 2.82
CA ALA A 43 1.98 3.60 3.53
C ALA A 43 0.71 4.32 3.04
N VAL A 44 0.79 5.62 2.73
CA VAL A 44 -0.29 6.40 2.13
C VAL A 44 -0.60 5.90 0.72
N TYR A 45 0.42 5.72 -0.13
CA TYR A 45 0.26 5.20 -1.49
C TYR A 45 -0.43 3.82 -1.50
N ILE A 46 -0.01 2.90 -0.63
CA ILE A 46 -0.62 1.58 -0.50
C ILE A 46 -2.08 1.70 -0.05
N TRP A 47 -2.37 2.57 0.91
CA TRP A 47 -3.72 2.82 1.38
C TRP A 47 -4.63 3.33 0.27
N GLU A 48 -4.21 4.36 -0.47
CA GLU A 48 -4.97 4.95 -1.58
C GLU A 48 -5.23 3.94 -2.69
N ASN A 49 -4.28 3.05 -2.98
CA ASN A 49 -4.48 2.00 -3.97
C ASN A 49 -5.42 0.89 -3.48
N LEU A 50 -5.29 0.45 -2.23
CA LEU A 50 -6.20 -0.57 -1.67
C LEU A 50 -7.65 -0.06 -1.57
N GLN A 51 -7.87 1.22 -1.29
CA GLN A 51 -9.21 1.83 -1.26
C GLN A 51 -9.96 1.72 -2.61
N LYS A 52 -9.25 1.55 -3.74
CA LYS A 52 -9.87 1.39 -5.07
C LYS A 52 -10.49 0.01 -5.26
N PHE A 53 -10.02 -1.00 -4.50
CA PHE A 53 -10.44 -2.40 -4.65
C PHE A 53 -11.26 -2.89 -3.47
N ILE A 54 -10.90 -2.48 -2.25
CA ILE A 54 -11.57 -2.89 -1.03
C ILE A 54 -12.88 -2.09 -0.86
N PRO A 55 -14.01 -2.74 -0.54
CA PRO A 55 -15.27 -2.02 -0.29
C PRO A 55 -15.11 -0.94 0.79
N VAL A 56 -15.79 0.19 0.57
CA VAL A 56 -15.76 1.36 1.45
C VAL A 56 -16.08 0.96 2.90
N GLY A 57 -15.23 1.41 3.82
CA GLY A 57 -15.38 1.15 5.26
C GLY A 57 -14.78 -0.16 5.76
N LEU A 58 -14.21 -1.00 4.88
CA LEU A 58 -13.55 -2.25 5.30
C LEU A 58 -12.03 -2.12 5.52
N LEU A 59 -11.35 -1.23 4.80
CA LEU A 59 -9.93 -1.01 5.01
C LEU A 59 -9.70 -0.23 6.31
N TYR A 60 -9.09 -0.88 7.30
CA TYR A 60 -8.90 -0.31 8.63
C TYR A 60 -7.50 0.27 8.87
N LYS A 61 -6.46 -0.39 8.35
CA LYS A 61 -5.06 -0.04 8.63
C LYS A 61 -4.13 -0.62 7.59
N VAL A 62 -3.14 0.18 7.16
CA VAL A 62 -1.95 -0.28 6.44
C VAL A 62 -0.76 -0.16 7.38
N LYS A 63 0.10 -1.19 7.40
CA LYS A 63 1.32 -1.21 8.21
C LYS A 63 2.48 -1.62 7.31
N VAL A 64 3.48 -0.75 7.19
CA VAL A 64 4.68 -0.96 6.37
C VAL A 64 5.88 -1.10 7.29
N TYR A 65 6.69 -2.11 7.02
CA TYR A 65 7.98 -2.33 7.66
C TYR A 65 9.03 -2.06 6.58
N GLU A 66 9.79 -0.99 6.75
CA GLU A 66 10.95 -0.75 5.89
C GLU A 66 12.12 -1.64 6.34
N THR A 67 12.30 -1.72 7.65
CA THR A 67 13.20 -2.66 8.33
C THR A 67 12.51 -3.15 9.60
N ASP A 68 13.16 -4.07 10.35
CA ASP A 68 12.61 -4.55 11.62
C ASP A 68 12.40 -3.44 12.67
N ASN A 69 13.18 -2.35 12.58
CA ASN A 69 13.15 -1.23 13.52
C ASN A 69 12.34 -0.03 13.01
N ASN A 70 12.08 0.06 11.70
CA ASN A 70 11.38 1.19 11.08
C ASN A 70 10.01 0.75 10.58
N ILE A 71 8.98 1.25 11.26
CA ILE A 71 7.61 0.79 11.09
C ILE A 71 6.68 1.99 11.00
N VAL A 72 5.89 2.07 9.93
CA VAL A 72 4.83 3.06 9.79
C VAL A 72 3.46 2.39 9.76
N VAL A 73 2.50 3.04 10.41
CA VAL A 73 1.09 2.65 10.40
C VAL A 73 0.27 3.83 9.88
N TYR A 74 -0.54 3.59 8.86
CA TYR A 74 -1.46 4.58 8.31
C TYR A 74 -2.91 4.07 8.36
N LYS A 75 -3.85 4.98 8.64
CA LYS A 75 -5.29 4.67 8.86
C LYS A 75 -6.24 5.56 8.06
N GLY A 76 -5.75 6.36 7.11
CA GLY A 76 -6.57 7.32 6.37
C GLY A 76 -6.91 8.60 7.17
N GLU A 77 -6.10 8.92 8.18
CA GLU A 77 -6.16 10.17 8.97
C GLU A 77 -5.42 11.31 8.23
#